data_AF-A0A563BED9-F1
#
_entry.id   AF-A0A563BED9-F1
#
_cell.length_a   1.000
_cell.length_b   1.000
_cell.length_c   1.000
_cell.angle_alpha   90.00
_cell.angle_beta   90.00
_cell.angle_gamma   90.00
#
_symmetry.space_group_name_H-M   'P 1'
#
loop_
_entity.id
_entity.type
_entity.pdbx_description
1 polymer ?
#
loop_
_entity_poly.entity_id
_entity_poly.type
_entity_poly.pdbx_seq_one_letter_code
_entity_poly.pdbx_strand_id
1 'polypeptide(L)'
;MAWMDNYISASDFDSIRLCVASAEDILSWSYGEVLKPETINYRTQKPERDGLFCERIFGPVKDINPHDSKLKGVRSREAAVDKEGNLVTKSIARRERMGHIKLAAPVAHIWFMRGTPSALSLLLDLTVKSIEKVVYFASYLIINADDTKIEQVKGDLIAQHDAAIQAIKIRYSEAAKDEGANAETLANEEAKELEALDTDFYSRKNILEGLKKGAVISEIDYRNLPEEYEELVTVKMGAQAIRELLEEIDLDAIIEDLSAQAEDAKGQKERKLIKRIKLLEGMKNSNIKPVDLVLTVIPVIPPDLRPMISLPGGRFATSDLNDLYRRVINRNNRLKKLLDLNAPEVIIHNEMRMLQEAVDALIDNNANHGRQASSQNGRRKLKSLSDLLKGKQGRFRQNLLGKRVDYSGRSVIVIGPELKLNECGLPKLMALELFKPFVVSWLLAHEYAANSRAASRMIDAKESVVWDALDEVIQGRYVLLNRAPSLHRLSIQAFQPKLVDGMALKLHPLVASGFNADYDGDQMAVHLPLSDEAQQEAKTLMSAASNLLKPADGSPVLSIYQDIVLGAYYLTYDKPGTESETPRAYSSVYEA
;
A
#
# COMPACT_ATOMS: atom_id res chain seq x y z
N MET A 1 26.95 -23.00 -1.13
CA MET A 1 27.21 -21.62 -1.58
C MET A 1 26.09 -21.05 -2.48
N ALA A 2 25.13 -21.85 -2.97
CA ALA A 2 24.06 -21.43 -3.90
C ALA A 2 22.95 -20.49 -3.37
N TRP A 3 23.18 -19.72 -2.30
CA TRP A 3 22.18 -18.77 -1.74
C TRP A 3 22.71 -17.34 -1.63
N MET A 4 23.97 -17.10 -2.02
CA MET A 4 24.50 -15.75 -2.23
C MET A 4 24.21 -15.24 -3.66
N ASP A 5 23.76 -16.11 -4.57
CA ASP A 5 23.67 -15.82 -6.01
C ASP A 5 22.33 -15.23 -6.49
N ASN A 6 21.35 -15.03 -5.61
CA ASN A 6 20.02 -14.47 -5.98
C ASN A 6 19.82 -13.01 -5.53
N TYR A 7 20.88 -12.22 -5.42
CA TYR A 7 20.72 -10.77 -5.36
C TYR A 7 20.50 -10.24 -6.76
N ILE A 8 19.24 -10.18 -7.18
CA ILE A 8 18.85 -9.40 -8.37
C ILE A 8 19.18 -7.94 -8.04
N SER A 9 20.24 -7.42 -8.68
CA SER A 9 20.59 -6.02 -8.64
C SER A 9 19.57 -5.21 -9.42
N ALA A 10 19.41 -3.92 -9.08
CA ALA A 10 18.61 -2.99 -9.90
C ALA A 10 19.15 -2.88 -11.33
N SER A 11 20.43 -3.23 -11.53
CA SER A 11 21.09 -3.32 -12.84
C SER A 11 20.61 -4.49 -13.70
N ASP A 12 19.95 -5.48 -13.11
CA ASP A 12 19.66 -6.78 -13.77
C ASP A 12 18.31 -6.81 -14.48
N PHE A 13 17.53 -5.71 -14.42
CA PHE A 13 16.23 -5.62 -15.06
C PHE A 13 15.92 -4.22 -15.61
N ASP A 14 15.35 -4.16 -16.82
CA ASP A 14 14.98 -2.90 -17.48
C ASP A 14 13.63 -2.35 -17.03
N SER A 15 12.72 -3.24 -16.58
CA SER A 15 11.36 -2.85 -16.22
C SER A 15 10.74 -3.74 -15.15
N ILE A 16 9.75 -3.20 -14.44
CA ILE A 16 8.93 -3.91 -13.46
C ILE A 16 7.49 -3.91 -13.97
N ARG A 17 6.90 -5.10 -14.12
CA ARG A 17 5.49 -5.27 -14.48
C ARG A 17 4.66 -5.62 -13.24
N LEU A 18 3.50 -5.01 -13.11
CA LEU A 18 2.48 -5.34 -12.11
C LEU A 18 1.25 -5.89 -12.83
N CYS A 19 0.72 -7.01 -12.35
CA CYS A 19 -0.47 -7.67 -12.91
C CYS A 19 -1.35 -8.19 -11.78
N VAL A 20 -2.63 -8.42 -12.07
CA VAL A 20 -3.55 -9.12 -11.16
C VAL A 20 -3.09 -10.57 -11.04
N ALA A 21 -3.07 -11.10 -9.82
CA ALA A 21 -2.67 -12.47 -9.54
C ALA A 21 -3.89 -13.39 -9.62
N SER A 22 -3.80 -14.43 -10.44
CA SER A 22 -4.81 -15.49 -10.47
C SER A 22 -4.70 -16.39 -9.22
N ALA A 23 -5.71 -17.21 -8.97
CA ALA A 23 -5.66 -18.21 -7.91
C ALA A 23 -4.50 -19.21 -8.11
N GLU A 24 -4.20 -19.54 -9.37
CA GLU A 24 -3.09 -20.42 -9.75
C GLU A 24 -1.74 -19.76 -9.44
N ASP A 25 -1.59 -18.47 -9.74
CA ASP A 25 -0.37 -17.72 -9.41
C ASP A 25 -0.13 -17.71 -7.89
N ILE A 26 -1.17 -17.44 -7.10
CA ILE A 26 -1.08 -17.42 -5.64
C ILE A 26 -0.69 -18.79 -5.08
N LEU A 27 -1.27 -19.87 -5.62
CA LEU A 27 -0.89 -21.24 -5.25
C LEU A 27 0.55 -21.55 -5.65
N SER A 28 0.98 -21.08 -6.82
CA SER A 28 2.37 -21.24 -7.28
C SER A 28 3.36 -20.59 -6.33
N TRP A 29 3.04 -19.44 -5.73
CA TRP A 29 3.94 -18.79 -4.77
C TRP A 29 3.92 -19.41 -3.38
N SER A 30 2.86 -20.16 -3.08
CA SER A 30 2.64 -20.70 -1.76
C SER A 30 3.48 -21.93 -1.47
N TYR A 31 3.92 -22.03 -0.22
CA TYR A 31 4.61 -23.21 0.31
C TYR A 31 3.73 -24.05 1.24
N GLY A 32 2.45 -23.68 1.41
CA GLY A 32 1.48 -24.45 2.18
C GLY A 32 0.25 -23.64 2.61
N GLU A 33 -0.84 -24.36 2.87
CA GLU A 33 -2.09 -23.78 3.38
C GLU A 33 -1.99 -23.54 4.89
N VAL A 34 -2.41 -22.35 5.33
CA VAL A 34 -2.56 -22.00 6.75
C VAL A 34 -3.98 -22.35 7.19
N LEU A 35 -4.10 -23.48 7.88
CA LEU A 35 -5.39 -24.00 8.34
C LEU A 35 -5.80 -23.44 9.70
N LYS A 36 -4.82 -23.12 10.54
CA LYS A 36 -5.04 -22.83 11.96
C LYS A 36 -4.86 -21.35 12.30
N PRO A 37 -5.76 -20.75 13.10
CA PRO A 37 -5.66 -19.36 13.53
C PRO A 37 -4.55 -19.12 14.57
N GLU A 38 -4.00 -20.19 15.16
CA GLU A 38 -2.98 -20.12 16.19
C GLU A 38 -1.64 -19.57 15.67
N THR A 39 -0.90 -18.90 16.54
CA THR A 39 0.39 -18.29 16.22
C THR A 39 1.55 -19.09 16.81
N ILE A 40 1.82 -18.90 18.10
CA ILE A 40 2.87 -19.57 18.85
C ILE A 40 2.28 -20.15 20.14
N ASN A 41 2.85 -21.25 20.59
CA ASN A 41 2.49 -21.83 21.86
C ASN A 41 3.01 -20.96 23.01
N TYR A 42 2.14 -20.55 23.94
CA TYR A 42 2.52 -19.67 25.04
C TYR A 42 3.51 -20.31 26.04
N ARG A 43 3.54 -21.65 26.14
CA ARG A 43 4.46 -22.37 27.05
C ARG A 43 5.81 -22.62 26.40
N THR A 44 5.82 -23.16 25.18
CA THR A 44 7.05 -23.57 24.51
C THR A 44 7.68 -22.47 23.67
N GLN A 45 6.94 -21.38 23.42
CA GLN A 45 7.30 -20.28 22.51
C GLN A 45 7.60 -20.73 21.08
N LYS A 46 7.22 -21.96 20.72
CA LYS A 46 7.39 -22.50 19.38
C LYS A 46 6.16 -22.20 18.52
N PRO A 47 6.34 -21.99 17.21
CA PRO A 47 5.23 -21.86 16.28
C PRO A 47 4.31 -23.08 16.30
N GLU A 48 3.01 -22.83 16.29
CA GLU A 48 2.01 -23.90 16.17
C GLU A 48 1.97 -24.47 14.75
N ARG A 49 1.61 -25.75 14.65
CA ARG A 49 1.52 -26.45 13.36
C ARG A 49 0.34 -25.96 12.54
N ASP A 50 0.56 -25.82 11.23
CA ASP A 50 -0.42 -25.29 10.25
C ASP A 50 -0.98 -23.91 10.60
N GLY A 51 -0.35 -23.24 11.58
CA GLY A 51 -0.70 -21.90 12.04
C GLY A 51 0.04 -20.80 11.29
N LEU A 52 -0.19 -19.56 11.71
CA LEU A 52 0.34 -18.36 11.05
C LEU A 52 1.87 -18.24 11.06
N PHE A 53 2.56 -19.00 11.90
CA PHE A 53 4.03 -18.97 12.00
C PHE A 53 4.67 -20.34 11.71
N CYS A 54 3.90 -21.30 11.18
CA CYS A 54 4.31 -22.69 11.01
C CYS A 54 5.67 -22.83 10.30
N GLU A 55 6.60 -23.54 10.92
CA GLU A 55 7.96 -23.74 10.38
C GLU A 55 7.96 -24.56 9.08
N ARG A 56 7.05 -25.54 8.95
CA ARG A 56 6.88 -26.36 7.74
C ARG A 56 6.58 -25.53 6.50
N ILE A 57 5.74 -24.51 6.65
CA ILE A 57 5.30 -23.63 5.55
C ILE A 57 6.35 -22.55 5.29
N PHE A 58 6.71 -21.79 6.32
CA PHE A 58 7.47 -20.55 6.15
C PHE A 58 9.00 -20.73 6.24
N GLY A 59 9.48 -21.83 6.81
CA GLY A 59 10.92 -22.02 7.09
C GLY A 59 11.25 -22.05 8.58
N PRO A 60 12.47 -22.42 8.95
CA PRO A 60 12.87 -22.59 10.34
C PRO A 60 13.06 -21.25 11.07
N VAL A 61 12.75 -21.18 12.36
CA VAL A 61 12.91 -19.92 13.16
C VAL A 61 14.38 -19.56 13.38
N LYS A 62 15.26 -20.56 13.46
CA LYS A 62 16.71 -20.38 13.60
C LYS A 62 17.43 -21.18 12.52
N ASP A 63 18.63 -20.75 12.18
CA ASP A 63 19.46 -21.50 11.24
C ASP A 63 19.73 -22.92 11.75
N ILE A 64 19.52 -23.88 10.86
CA ILE A 64 19.66 -25.31 11.10
C ILE A 64 20.93 -25.78 10.41
N ASN A 65 21.80 -26.49 11.14
CA ASN A 65 22.94 -27.17 10.52
C ASN A 65 22.46 -28.50 9.88
N PRO A 66 22.64 -28.69 8.55
CA PRO A 66 22.19 -29.91 7.85
C PRO A 66 22.73 -31.22 8.42
N HIS A 67 23.93 -31.17 9.04
CA HIS A 67 24.59 -32.35 9.58
C HIS A 67 24.13 -32.70 11.01
N ASP A 68 23.21 -31.94 11.61
CA ASP A 68 22.75 -32.21 12.97
C ASP A 68 21.98 -33.55 13.02
N SER A 69 22.49 -34.48 13.83
CA SER A 69 21.84 -35.76 14.15
C SER A 69 20.39 -35.62 14.63
N LYS A 70 20.02 -34.47 15.21
CA LYS A 70 18.64 -34.16 15.67
C LYS A 70 17.63 -33.98 14.54
N LEU A 71 18.08 -33.79 13.30
CA LEU A 71 17.21 -33.75 12.12
C LEU A 71 16.95 -35.15 11.55
N LYS A 72 17.73 -36.17 11.92
CA LYS A 72 17.52 -37.55 11.48
C LYS A 72 16.47 -38.20 12.38
N GLY A 73 15.20 -38.21 11.97
CA GLY A 73 14.09 -38.83 12.72
C GLY A 73 12.75 -38.10 12.56
N VAL A 74 11.88 -38.15 13.57
CA VAL A 74 10.51 -37.57 13.55
C VAL A 74 10.50 -36.07 13.23
N ARG A 75 11.55 -35.33 13.65
CA ARG A 75 11.71 -33.89 13.33
C ARG A 75 12.05 -33.59 11.86
N SER A 76 12.56 -34.55 11.08
CA SER A 76 12.77 -34.35 9.63
C SER A 76 11.46 -34.10 8.88
N ARG A 77 10.38 -34.80 9.27
CA ARG A 77 9.06 -34.67 8.65
C ARG A 77 8.42 -33.30 8.88
N GLU A 78 8.91 -32.58 9.88
CA GLU A 78 8.39 -31.28 10.30
C GLU A 78 9.22 -30.12 9.77
N ALA A 79 10.34 -30.40 9.11
CA ALA A 79 11.18 -29.37 8.57
C ALA A 79 10.60 -28.81 7.27
N ALA A 80 10.88 -27.53 7.02
CA ALA A 80 10.53 -26.89 5.77
C ALA A 80 11.33 -27.52 4.62
N VAL A 81 10.62 -27.88 3.57
CA VAL A 81 11.19 -28.38 2.31
C VAL A 81 10.86 -27.38 1.21
N ASP A 82 11.81 -27.10 0.30
CA ASP A 82 11.56 -26.28 -0.88
C ASP A 82 10.66 -27.01 -1.91
N LYS A 83 10.45 -26.43 -3.09
CA LYS A 83 9.63 -27.06 -4.14
C LYS A 83 10.33 -28.24 -4.83
N GLU A 84 11.65 -28.31 -4.74
CA GLU A 84 12.50 -29.34 -5.35
C GLU A 84 12.72 -30.54 -4.42
N GLY A 85 12.31 -30.43 -3.14
CA GLY A 85 12.48 -31.47 -2.13
C GLY A 85 13.66 -31.24 -1.17
N ASN A 86 14.38 -30.11 -1.27
CA ASN A 86 15.53 -29.82 -0.42
C ASN A 86 15.14 -29.19 0.92
N LEU A 87 15.90 -29.52 1.97
CA LEU A 87 15.72 -28.97 3.30
C LEU A 87 16.07 -27.47 3.37
N VAL A 88 15.13 -26.66 3.85
CA VAL A 88 15.37 -25.24 4.12
C VAL A 88 16.09 -25.09 5.47
N THR A 89 17.31 -24.58 5.42
CA THR A 89 18.21 -24.52 6.58
C THR A 89 18.32 -23.13 7.19
N LYS A 90 18.21 -22.07 6.39
CA LYS A 90 18.34 -20.69 6.86
C LYS A 90 17.01 -20.10 7.30
N SER A 91 17.02 -19.31 8.37
CA SER A 91 15.83 -18.62 8.86
C SER A 91 15.38 -17.48 7.96
N ILE A 92 16.28 -16.94 7.13
CA ILE A 92 15.97 -15.82 6.20
C ILE A 92 14.84 -16.15 5.22
N ALA A 93 14.65 -17.43 4.90
CA ALA A 93 13.55 -17.89 4.06
C ALA A 93 12.16 -17.47 4.61
N ARG A 94 12.03 -17.25 5.93
CA ARG A 94 10.80 -16.74 6.57
C ARG A 94 10.45 -15.31 6.22
N ARG A 95 11.32 -14.59 5.48
CA ARG A 95 11.06 -13.27 4.92
C ARG A 95 10.50 -13.30 3.51
N GLU A 96 10.63 -14.43 2.81
CA GLU A 96 10.35 -14.56 1.37
C GLU A 96 9.24 -15.57 1.06
N ARG A 97 9.15 -16.66 1.83
CA ARG A 97 8.19 -17.74 1.57
C ARG A 97 6.76 -17.32 1.92
N MET A 98 5.86 -17.34 0.95
CA MET A 98 4.45 -17.06 1.15
C MET A 98 3.66 -18.31 1.55
N GLY A 99 2.61 -18.11 2.33
CA GLY A 99 1.57 -19.12 2.58
C GLY A 99 0.31 -18.78 1.80
N HIS A 100 -0.72 -19.61 1.89
CA HIS A 100 -2.05 -19.27 1.36
C HIS A 100 -3.17 -19.73 2.30
N ILE A 101 -4.36 -19.18 2.10
CA ILE A 101 -5.60 -19.64 2.73
C ILE A 101 -6.58 -19.95 1.59
N LYS A 102 -7.05 -21.21 1.51
CA LYS A 102 -8.12 -21.58 0.58
C LYS A 102 -9.47 -21.23 1.21
N LEU A 103 -10.20 -20.33 0.56
CA LEU A 103 -11.50 -19.88 1.04
C LEU A 103 -12.57 -20.95 0.75
N ALA A 104 -13.55 -21.05 1.65
CA ALA A 104 -14.71 -21.93 1.50
C ALA A 104 -15.76 -21.34 0.56
N ALA A 105 -15.82 -20.01 0.45
CA ALA A 105 -16.64 -19.28 -0.52
C ALA A 105 -15.78 -18.20 -1.19
N PRO A 106 -15.99 -17.88 -2.48
CA PRO A 106 -15.27 -16.79 -3.13
C PRO A 106 -15.58 -15.44 -2.49
N VAL A 107 -14.63 -14.52 -2.59
CA VAL A 107 -14.68 -13.19 -1.98
C VAL A 107 -14.27 -12.15 -3.01
N ALA A 108 -15.07 -11.10 -3.19
CA ALA A 108 -14.74 -10.03 -4.13
C ALA A 108 -13.58 -9.19 -3.59
N HIS A 109 -12.59 -8.87 -4.42
CA HIS A 109 -11.49 -8.03 -3.97
C HIS A 109 -11.94 -6.56 -3.83
N ILE A 110 -11.79 -5.98 -2.63
CA ILE A 110 -12.31 -4.64 -2.30
C ILE A 110 -11.83 -3.52 -3.23
N TRP A 111 -10.58 -3.55 -3.69
CA TRP A 111 -10.07 -2.54 -4.65
C TRP A 111 -10.81 -2.54 -5.99
N PHE A 112 -11.21 -3.71 -6.52
CA PHE A 112 -11.91 -3.80 -7.80
C PHE A 112 -13.42 -3.55 -7.66
N MET A 113 -13.96 -3.79 -6.47
CA MET A 113 -15.36 -3.48 -6.13
C MET A 113 -15.57 -1.99 -5.87
N ARG A 114 -14.77 -1.37 -4.99
CA ARG A 114 -14.96 0.02 -4.50
C ARG A 114 -14.00 1.03 -5.10
N GLY A 115 -13.06 0.62 -5.94
CA GLY A 115 -12.18 1.53 -6.65
C GLY A 115 -12.97 2.57 -7.44
N THR A 116 -12.41 3.77 -7.63
CA THR A 116 -13.02 4.83 -8.44
C THR A 116 -12.18 5.06 -9.69
N PRO A 117 -12.58 4.55 -10.89
CA PRO A 117 -13.79 3.77 -11.18
C PRO A 117 -13.69 2.29 -10.76
N SER A 118 -14.84 1.66 -10.55
CA SER A 118 -14.92 0.25 -10.11
C SER A 118 -14.81 -0.67 -11.31
N ALA A 119 -13.85 -1.59 -11.29
CA ALA A 119 -13.63 -2.52 -12.38
C ALA A 119 -14.82 -3.49 -12.53
N LEU A 120 -15.35 -4.00 -11.40
CA LEU A 120 -16.52 -4.89 -11.42
C LEU A 120 -17.77 -4.18 -11.94
N SER A 121 -17.96 -2.91 -11.57
CA SER A 121 -19.05 -2.07 -12.07
C SER A 121 -19.00 -1.89 -13.58
N LEU A 122 -17.80 -1.62 -14.11
CA LEU A 122 -17.60 -1.46 -15.55
C LEU A 122 -17.72 -2.79 -16.30
N LEU A 123 -17.30 -3.91 -15.73
CA LEU A 123 -17.43 -5.23 -16.37
C LEU A 123 -18.89 -5.66 -16.50
N LEU A 124 -19.65 -5.59 -15.40
CA LEU A 124 -21.02 -6.10 -15.32
C LEU A 124 -22.11 -5.08 -15.71
N ASP A 125 -21.73 -3.85 -16.03
CA ASP A 125 -22.65 -2.71 -16.23
C ASP A 125 -23.63 -2.49 -15.04
N LEU A 126 -23.14 -2.75 -13.83
CA LEU A 126 -23.89 -2.59 -12.60
C LEU A 126 -23.39 -1.40 -11.80
N THR A 127 -24.29 -0.74 -11.07
CA THR A 127 -23.85 0.32 -10.15
C THR A 127 -23.05 -0.27 -8.99
N VAL A 128 -22.08 0.49 -8.47
CA VAL A 128 -21.28 0.07 -7.30
C VAL A 128 -22.16 -0.32 -6.11
N LYS A 129 -23.25 0.42 -5.87
CA LYS A 129 -24.21 0.12 -4.79
C LYS A 129 -24.93 -1.22 -5.00
N SER A 130 -25.29 -1.53 -6.25
CA SER A 130 -25.94 -2.82 -6.58
C SER A 130 -24.97 -3.98 -6.34
N ILE A 131 -23.71 -3.84 -6.75
CA ILE A 131 -22.66 -4.83 -6.51
C ILE A 131 -22.43 -5.04 -5.01
N GLU A 132 -22.33 -3.95 -4.23
CA GLU A 132 -22.18 -4.04 -2.77
C GLU A 132 -23.35 -4.81 -2.13
N LYS A 133 -24.60 -4.51 -2.53
CA LYS A 133 -25.77 -5.23 -2.00
C LYS A 133 -25.70 -6.73 -2.29
N VAL A 134 -25.25 -7.13 -3.48
CA VAL A 134 -25.10 -8.55 -3.84
C VAL A 134 -23.96 -9.19 -3.04
N VAL A 135 -22.78 -8.58 -3.02
CA VAL A 135 -21.58 -9.10 -2.34
C VAL A 135 -21.80 -9.28 -0.83
N TYR A 136 -22.50 -8.34 -0.19
CA TYR A 136 -22.79 -8.38 1.25
C TYR A 136 -24.12 -9.07 1.59
N PHE A 137 -24.68 -9.89 0.68
CA PHE A 137 -25.86 -10.74 0.92
C PHE A 137 -27.11 -9.96 1.36
N ALA A 138 -27.33 -8.77 0.77
CA ALA A 138 -28.53 -7.95 0.97
C ALA A 138 -29.52 -8.03 -0.21
N SER A 139 -29.07 -8.51 -1.37
CA SER A 139 -29.91 -8.65 -2.57
C SER A 139 -29.40 -9.82 -3.41
N TYR A 140 -30.31 -10.42 -4.17
CA TYR A 140 -30.03 -11.47 -5.13
C TYR A 140 -29.59 -10.88 -6.48
N LEU A 141 -28.79 -11.65 -7.21
CA LEU A 141 -28.39 -11.38 -8.59
C LEU A 141 -28.95 -12.48 -9.49
N ILE A 142 -29.60 -12.09 -10.58
CA ILE A 142 -30.13 -13.03 -11.56
C ILE A 142 -28.97 -13.52 -12.44
N ILE A 143 -28.64 -14.82 -12.33
CA ILE A 143 -27.57 -15.46 -13.10
C ILE A 143 -28.08 -15.92 -14.45
N ASN A 144 -29.27 -16.52 -14.47
CA ASN A 144 -29.91 -16.99 -15.68
C ASN A 144 -31.39 -16.57 -15.67
N ALA A 145 -31.89 -16.21 -16.84
CA ALA A 145 -33.28 -15.86 -17.09
C ALA A 145 -33.71 -16.55 -18.38
N ASP A 146 -34.82 -17.27 -18.37
CA ASP A 146 -35.38 -17.87 -19.58
C ASP A 146 -36.14 -16.81 -20.38
N ASP A 147 -35.39 -16.02 -21.17
CA ASP A 147 -35.92 -14.89 -21.94
C ASP A 147 -37.12 -15.31 -22.81
N THR A 148 -37.12 -16.54 -23.35
CA THR A 148 -38.21 -17.04 -24.20
C THR A 148 -39.52 -17.23 -23.45
N LYS A 149 -39.45 -17.84 -22.26
CA LYS A 149 -40.64 -18.01 -21.41
C LYS A 149 -41.09 -16.70 -20.82
N ILE A 150 -40.17 -15.80 -20.47
CA ILE A 150 -40.50 -14.47 -19.96
C ILE A 150 -41.28 -13.68 -21.02
N GLU A 151 -40.87 -13.74 -22.29
CA GLU A 151 -41.61 -13.11 -23.39
C GLU A 151 -43.00 -13.73 -23.61
N GLN A 152 -43.12 -15.06 -23.49
CA GLN A 152 -44.41 -15.76 -23.57
C GLN A 152 -45.36 -15.31 -22.45
N VAL A 153 -44.91 -15.39 -21.20
CA VAL A 153 -45.68 -14.98 -20.02
C VAL A 153 -46.06 -13.50 -20.11
N LYS A 154 -45.16 -12.65 -20.62
CA LYS A 154 -45.45 -11.25 -20.87
C LYS A 154 -46.53 -11.08 -21.95
N GLY A 155 -46.49 -11.86 -23.02
CA GLY A 155 -47.50 -11.89 -24.07
C GLY A 155 -48.87 -12.32 -23.55
N ASP A 156 -48.90 -13.39 -22.74
CA ASP A 156 -50.13 -13.90 -22.12
C ASP A 156 -50.72 -12.88 -21.14
N LEU A 157 -49.89 -12.19 -20.35
CA LEU A 157 -50.32 -11.12 -19.45
C LEU A 157 -50.98 -9.96 -20.22
N ILE A 158 -50.42 -9.56 -21.35
CA ILE A 158 -50.99 -8.50 -22.22
C ILE A 158 -52.34 -8.97 -22.76
N ALA A 159 -52.43 -10.21 -23.25
CA ALA A 159 -53.67 -10.75 -23.80
C ALA A 159 -54.78 -10.85 -22.73
N GLN A 160 -54.43 -11.28 -21.51
CA GLN A 160 -55.35 -11.34 -20.37
C GLN A 160 -55.85 -9.96 -19.96
N HIS A 161 -54.97 -8.96 -19.94
CA HIS A 161 -55.33 -7.58 -19.62
C HIS A 161 -56.28 -6.98 -20.66
N ASP A 162 -56.00 -7.15 -21.96
CA ASP A 162 -56.86 -6.68 -23.05
C ASP A 162 -58.25 -7.35 -22.99
N ALA A 163 -58.30 -8.66 -22.72
CA ALA A 163 -59.55 -9.39 -22.57
C ALA A 163 -60.36 -8.93 -21.35
N ALA A 164 -59.70 -8.69 -20.21
CA ALA A 164 -60.34 -8.19 -18.99
C ALA A 164 -60.91 -6.77 -19.19
N ILE A 165 -60.20 -5.87 -19.88
CA ILE A 165 -60.72 -4.55 -20.25
C ILE A 165 -62.00 -4.68 -21.08
N GLN A 166 -62.00 -5.56 -22.09
CA GLN A 166 -63.17 -5.78 -22.93
C GLN A 166 -64.36 -6.33 -22.12
N ALA A 167 -64.13 -7.28 -21.23
CA ALA A 167 -65.17 -7.85 -20.37
C ALA A 167 -65.77 -6.81 -19.41
N ILE A 168 -64.95 -5.96 -18.79
CA ILE A 168 -65.39 -4.88 -17.90
C ILE A 168 -66.26 -3.88 -18.68
N LYS A 169 -65.81 -3.44 -19.86
CA LYS A 169 -66.57 -2.53 -20.73
C LYS A 169 -67.91 -3.13 -21.14
N ILE A 170 -67.95 -4.40 -21.51
CA ILE A 170 -69.20 -5.09 -21.89
C ILE A 170 -70.15 -5.13 -20.69
N ARG A 171 -69.68 -5.55 -19.51
CA ARG A 171 -70.50 -5.68 -18.30
C ARG A 171 -71.11 -4.34 -17.86
N TYR A 172 -70.33 -3.26 -17.87
CA TYR A 172 -70.85 -1.93 -17.53
C TYR A 172 -71.76 -1.35 -18.63
N SER A 173 -71.51 -1.69 -19.90
CA SER A 173 -72.42 -1.32 -21.00
C SER A 173 -73.79 -2.01 -20.94
N GLU A 174 -73.85 -3.23 -20.37
CA GLU A 174 -75.10 -3.94 -20.12
C GLU A 174 -75.84 -3.41 -18.89
N ALA A 175 -75.12 -3.14 -17.79
CA ALA A 175 -75.67 -2.54 -16.58
C ALA A 175 -76.22 -1.11 -16.81
N ALA A 176 -75.70 -0.39 -17.80
CA ALA A 176 -76.22 0.93 -18.21
C ALA A 176 -77.59 0.87 -18.94
N LYS A 177 -78.09 -0.32 -19.32
CA LYS A 177 -79.38 -0.50 -20.01
C LYS A 177 -80.57 -0.73 -19.05
N ASP A 178 -80.33 -0.91 -17.75
CA ASP A 178 -81.39 -1.13 -16.75
C ASP A 178 -82.10 0.19 -16.35
N GLU A 179 -83.44 0.18 -16.27
CA GLU A 179 -84.33 1.36 -16.14
C GLU A 179 -84.21 2.16 -14.80
N GLY A 180 -83.25 1.84 -13.93
CA GLY A 180 -83.04 2.50 -12.62
C GLY A 180 -81.59 2.91 -12.33
N ALA A 181 -80.71 2.83 -13.31
CA ALA A 181 -79.27 3.00 -13.15
C ALA A 181 -78.82 4.48 -13.14
N ASN A 182 -78.12 4.91 -12.09
CA ASN A 182 -77.44 6.21 -12.06
C ASN A 182 -76.16 6.14 -12.91
N ALA A 183 -76.19 6.76 -14.10
CA ALA A 183 -75.08 6.73 -15.06
C ALA A 183 -73.75 7.28 -14.48
N GLU A 184 -73.82 8.24 -13.56
CA GLU A 184 -72.65 8.87 -12.95
C GLU A 184 -71.96 7.98 -11.89
N THR A 185 -72.72 7.15 -11.17
CA THR A 185 -72.14 6.21 -10.19
C THR A 185 -71.51 5.01 -10.88
N LEU A 186 -72.16 4.47 -11.92
CA LEU A 186 -71.65 3.34 -12.71
C LEU A 186 -70.37 3.68 -13.48
N ALA A 187 -70.30 4.88 -14.07
CA ALA A 187 -69.09 5.34 -14.76
C ALA A 187 -67.90 5.53 -13.81
N ASN A 188 -68.14 6.00 -12.58
CA ASN A 188 -67.11 6.12 -11.55
C ASN A 188 -66.64 4.75 -11.02
N GLU A 189 -67.54 3.76 -10.95
CA GLU A 189 -67.19 2.38 -10.57
C GLU A 189 -66.38 1.68 -11.67
N GLU A 190 -66.79 1.83 -12.94
CA GLU A 190 -66.04 1.33 -14.10
C GLU A 190 -64.63 1.92 -14.15
N ALA A 191 -64.50 3.23 -13.98
CA ALA A 191 -63.21 3.91 -13.97
C ALA A 191 -62.29 3.40 -12.84
N LYS A 192 -62.83 3.18 -11.63
CA LYS A 192 -62.06 2.64 -10.50
C LYS A 192 -61.61 1.20 -10.74
N GLU A 193 -62.45 0.37 -11.35
CA GLU A 193 -62.09 -1.03 -11.61
C GLU A 193 -61.07 -1.15 -12.74
N LEU A 194 -61.17 -0.32 -13.78
CA LEU A 194 -60.15 -0.22 -14.83
C LEU A 194 -58.82 0.29 -14.28
N GLU A 195 -58.83 1.31 -13.42
CA GLU A 195 -57.62 1.83 -12.78
C GLU A 195 -56.96 0.78 -11.87
N ALA A 196 -57.74 0.01 -11.12
CA ALA A 196 -57.24 -1.10 -10.31
C ALA A 196 -56.63 -2.23 -11.18
N LEU A 197 -57.25 -2.54 -12.32
CA LEU A 197 -56.73 -3.54 -13.26
C LEU A 197 -55.43 -3.07 -13.92
N ASP A 198 -55.38 -1.81 -14.36
CA ASP A 198 -54.19 -1.22 -14.97
C ASP A 198 -53.02 -1.19 -13.99
N THR A 199 -53.27 -0.81 -12.73
CA THR A 199 -52.22 -0.80 -11.70
C THR A 199 -51.66 -2.19 -11.41
N ASP A 200 -52.50 -3.24 -11.32
CA ASP A 200 -52.03 -4.63 -11.19
C ASP A 200 -51.21 -5.06 -12.43
N PHE A 201 -51.72 -4.79 -13.63
CA PHE A 201 -51.03 -5.13 -14.89
C PHE A 201 -49.65 -4.46 -15.00
N TYR A 202 -49.57 -3.14 -14.78
CA TYR A 202 -48.29 -2.43 -14.82
C TYR A 202 -47.34 -2.93 -13.74
N SER A 203 -47.84 -3.30 -12.55
CA SER A 203 -47.00 -3.87 -11.50
C SER A 203 -46.36 -5.20 -11.93
N ARG A 204 -47.15 -6.14 -12.49
CA ARG A 204 -46.67 -7.45 -12.96
C ARG A 204 -45.76 -7.31 -14.17
N LYS A 205 -46.12 -6.43 -15.11
CA LYS A 205 -45.31 -6.14 -16.29
C LYS A 205 -43.96 -5.56 -15.91
N ASN A 206 -43.91 -4.64 -14.95
CA ASN A 206 -42.65 -4.06 -14.47
C ASN A 206 -41.76 -5.11 -13.78
N ILE A 207 -42.36 -6.06 -13.04
CA ILE A 207 -41.63 -7.19 -12.45
C ILE A 207 -41.00 -8.04 -13.57
N LEU A 208 -41.80 -8.49 -14.55
CA LEU A 208 -41.32 -9.30 -15.67
C LEU A 208 -40.24 -8.59 -16.49
N GLU A 209 -40.37 -7.28 -16.74
CA GLU A 209 -39.34 -6.50 -17.44
C GLU A 209 -38.04 -6.34 -16.64
N GLY A 210 -38.13 -6.45 -15.32
CA GLY A 210 -36.98 -6.44 -14.40
C GLY A 210 -36.25 -7.78 -14.29
N LEU A 211 -36.88 -8.89 -14.69
CA LEU A 211 -36.29 -10.24 -14.68
C LEU A 211 -35.34 -10.43 -15.87
N LYS A 212 -34.21 -9.73 -15.87
CA LYS A 212 -33.15 -9.88 -16.86
C LYS A 212 -31.88 -10.43 -16.24
N LYS A 213 -31.11 -11.16 -17.03
CA LYS A 213 -29.77 -11.60 -16.63
C LYS A 213 -28.91 -10.41 -16.19
N GLY A 214 -28.25 -10.56 -15.04
CA GLY A 214 -27.44 -9.51 -14.42
C GLY A 214 -28.24 -8.49 -13.60
N ALA A 215 -29.58 -8.49 -13.64
CA ALA A 215 -30.37 -7.60 -12.79
C ALA A 215 -30.31 -8.02 -11.32
N VAL A 216 -30.49 -7.04 -10.43
CA VAL A 216 -30.45 -7.22 -8.97
C VAL A 216 -31.86 -7.10 -8.40
N ILE A 217 -32.29 -8.10 -7.65
CA ILE A 217 -33.60 -8.17 -7.00
C ILE A 217 -33.42 -8.22 -5.47
N SER A 218 -34.25 -7.48 -4.73
CA SER A 218 -34.16 -7.51 -3.27
C SER A 218 -34.69 -8.82 -2.69
N GLU A 219 -34.30 -9.17 -1.47
CA GLU A 219 -34.78 -10.40 -0.82
C GLU A 219 -36.31 -10.38 -0.61
N ILE A 220 -36.86 -9.22 -0.29
CA ILE A 220 -38.31 -9.03 -0.08
C ILE A 220 -39.05 -9.19 -1.40
N ASP A 221 -38.55 -8.56 -2.46
CA ASP A 221 -39.18 -8.62 -3.78
C ASP A 221 -39.11 -10.04 -4.34
N TYR A 222 -37.98 -10.74 -4.15
CA TYR A 222 -37.83 -12.13 -4.57
C TYR A 222 -38.80 -13.06 -3.84
N ARG A 223 -38.96 -12.89 -2.52
CA ARG A 223 -39.90 -13.69 -1.73
C ARG A 223 -41.38 -13.42 -2.06
N ASN A 224 -41.68 -12.23 -2.58
CA ASN A 224 -43.02 -11.83 -2.99
C ASN A 224 -43.32 -12.17 -4.45
N LEU A 225 -42.37 -12.76 -5.20
CA LEU A 225 -42.62 -13.21 -6.57
C LEU A 225 -43.68 -14.32 -6.57
N PRO A 226 -44.60 -14.31 -7.55
CA PRO A 226 -45.41 -15.49 -7.85
C PRO A 226 -44.54 -16.71 -8.17
N GLU A 227 -44.94 -17.90 -7.73
CA GLU A 227 -44.21 -19.17 -7.98
C GLU A 227 -43.91 -19.37 -9.48
N GLU A 228 -44.87 -19.02 -10.34
CA GLU A 228 -44.72 -19.07 -11.81
C GLU A 228 -43.54 -18.25 -12.33
N TYR A 229 -43.21 -17.13 -11.67
CA TYR A 229 -42.11 -16.25 -12.07
C TYR A 229 -40.79 -16.68 -11.43
N GLU A 230 -40.83 -17.35 -10.28
CA GLU A 230 -39.65 -17.91 -9.61
C GLU A 230 -38.97 -18.98 -10.47
N GLU A 231 -39.76 -19.83 -11.13
CA GLU A 231 -39.25 -20.88 -12.04
C GLU A 231 -38.55 -20.32 -13.30
N LEU A 232 -38.78 -19.05 -13.65
CA LEU A 232 -38.21 -18.40 -14.83
C LEU A 232 -36.77 -17.93 -14.63
N VAL A 233 -36.34 -17.76 -13.37
CA VAL A 233 -35.05 -17.13 -13.04
C VAL A 233 -34.25 -17.93 -12.04
N THR A 234 -32.95 -18.06 -12.31
CA THR A 234 -31.99 -18.60 -11.33
C THR A 234 -31.28 -17.44 -10.64
N VAL A 235 -31.49 -17.30 -9.33
CA VAL A 235 -30.87 -16.25 -8.53
C VAL A 235 -29.79 -16.80 -7.60
N LYS A 236 -28.73 -16.00 -7.39
CA LYS A 236 -27.68 -16.29 -6.40
C LYS A 236 -27.28 -15.02 -5.65
N MET A 237 -26.62 -15.19 -4.50
CA MET A 237 -26.07 -14.09 -3.70
C MET A 237 -24.54 -14.14 -3.61
N GLY A 238 -23.96 -13.04 -3.14
CA GLY A 238 -22.56 -12.96 -2.76
C GLY A 238 -21.60 -12.87 -3.93
N ALA A 239 -20.31 -12.97 -3.62
CA ALA A 239 -19.26 -12.96 -4.63
C ALA A 239 -19.24 -14.22 -5.52
N GLN A 240 -19.91 -15.30 -5.11
CA GLN A 240 -20.14 -16.48 -5.96
C GLN A 240 -20.98 -16.12 -7.18
N ALA A 241 -22.08 -15.38 -6.99
CA ALA A 241 -22.93 -14.93 -8.08
C ALA A 241 -22.17 -14.05 -9.09
N ILE A 242 -21.35 -13.13 -8.58
CA ILE A 242 -20.50 -12.28 -9.41
C ILE A 242 -19.49 -13.10 -10.19
N ARG A 243 -18.86 -14.08 -9.56
CA ARG A 243 -17.86 -14.94 -10.19
C ARG A 243 -18.45 -15.71 -11.37
N GLU A 244 -19.65 -16.28 -11.22
CA GLU A 244 -20.31 -17.02 -12.29
C GLU A 244 -20.60 -16.13 -13.50
N LEU A 245 -21.09 -14.90 -13.29
CA LEU A 245 -21.25 -13.95 -14.40
C LEU A 245 -19.91 -13.58 -15.06
N LEU A 246 -18.83 -13.45 -14.28
CA LEU A 246 -17.51 -13.13 -14.81
C LEU A 246 -16.87 -14.29 -15.59
N GLU A 247 -17.24 -15.54 -15.29
CA GLU A 247 -16.76 -16.75 -16.00
C GLU A 247 -17.35 -16.87 -17.41
N GLU A 248 -18.55 -16.32 -17.63
CA GLU A 248 -19.24 -16.35 -18.92
C GLU A 248 -18.89 -15.16 -19.83
N ILE A 249 -18.13 -14.18 -19.34
CA ILE A 249 -17.75 -13.00 -20.12
C ILE A 249 -16.68 -13.35 -21.15
N ASP A 250 -17.04 -13.20 -22.42
CA ASP A 250 -16.07 -13.09 -23.51
C ASP A 250 -15.67 -11.63 -23.72
N LEU A 251 -14.39 -11.34 -23.45
CA LEU A 251 -13.84 -9.99 -23.58
C LEU A 251 -13.87 -9.51 -25.03
N ASP A 252 -13.66 -10.39 -26.01
CA ASP A 252 -13.55 -10.00 -27.41
C ASP A 252 -14.91 -9.58 -27.96
N ALA A 253 -15.93 -10.41 -27.74
CA ALA A 253 -17.30 -10.12 -28.15
C ALA A 253 -17.83 -8.81 -27.53
N ILE A 254 -17.57 -8.57 -26.24
CA ILE A 254 -18.02 -7.34 -25.57
C ILE A 254 -17.28 -6.11 -26.09
N ILE A 255 -15.98 -6.21 -26.39
CA ILE A 255 -15.23 -5.08 -26.96
C ILE A 255 -15.79 -4.70 -28.33
N GLU A 256 -16.11 -5.68 -29.19
CA GLU A 256 -16.70 -5.44 -30.51
C GLU A 256 -18.08 -4.77 -30.40
N ASP A 257 -18.98 -5.31 -29.58
CA ASP A 257 -20.32 -4.75 -29.35
C ASP A 257 -20.27 -3.32 -28.78
N LEU A 258 -19.45 -3.09 -27.75
CA LEU A 258 -19.32 -1.76 -27.15
C LEU A 258 -18.69 -0.75 -28.10
N SER A 259 -17.78 -1.19 -28.98
CA SER A 259 -17.16 -0.32 -29.98
C SER A 259 -18.20 0.14 -31.00
N ALA A 260 -19.06 -0.77 -31.48
CA ALA A 260 -20.18 -0.43 -32.37
C ALA A 260 -21.16 0.55 -31.69
N GLN A 261 -21.54 0.29 -30.43
CA GLN A 261 -22.42 1.19 -29.67
C GLN A 261 -21.79 2.57 -29.41
N ALA A 262 -20.46 2.63 -29.30
CA ALA A 262 -19.74 3.88 -29.08
C ALA A 262 -19.73 4.79 -30.31
N GLU A 263 -19.76 4.23 -31.52
CA GLU A 263 -19.84 5.00 -32.77
C GLU A 263 -21.18 5.74 -32.90
N ASP A 264 -22.28 5.11 -32.48
CA ASP A 264 -23.63 5.70 -32.52
C ASP A 264 -23.93 6.62 -31.34
N ALA A 265 -23.25 6.43 -30.20
CA ALA A 265 -23.50 7.19 -28.99
C ALA A 265 -22.85 8.59 -29.02
N LYS A 266 -23.56 9.61 -28.53
CA LYS A 266 -23.01 10.98 -28.38
C LYS A 266 -23.00 11.44 -26.92
N GLY A 267 -21.94 12.15 -26.53
CA GLY A 267 -21.89 12.92 -25.29
C GLY A 267 -21.56 12.10 -24.04
N GLN A 268 -22.48 12.02 -23.07
CA GLN A 268 -22.21 11.33 -21.79
C GLN A 268 -22.19 9.80 -21.91
N LYS A 269 -23.02 9.22 -22.81
CA LYS A 269 -23.07 7.77 -23.03
C LYS A 269 -21.77 7.27 -23.67
N GLU A 270 -21.32 7.96 -24.72
CA GLU A 270 -20.04 7.73 -25.39
C GLU A 270 -18.86 7.72 -24.40
N ARG A 271 -18.77 8.72 -23.51
CA ARG A 271 -17.73 8.78 -22.47
C ARG A 271 -17.76 7.60 -21.50
N LYS A 272 -18.93 7.01 -21.22
CA LYS A 272 -19.04 5.81 -20.37
C LYS A 272 -18.56 4.57 -21.13
N LEU A 273 -18.99 4.41 -22.38
CA LEU A 273 -18.58 3.31 -23.26
C LEU A 273 -17.07 3.29 -23.47
N ILE A 274 -16.46 4.43 -23.81
CA ILE A 274 -15.00 4.55 -23.99
C ILE A 274 -14.23 4.15 -22.72
N LYS A 275 -14.73 4.54 -21.54
CA LYS A 275 -14.10 4.14 -20.26
C LYS A 275 -14.18 2.62 -20.04
N ARG A 276 -15.29 2.00 -20.44
CA ARG A 276 -15.51 0.56 -20.35
C ARG A 276 -14.59 -0.19 -21.32
N ILE A 277 -14.57 0.22 -22.59
CA ILE A 277 -13.69 -0.34 -23.64
C ILE A 277 -12.22 -0.27 -23.20
N LYS A 278 -11.76 0.89 -22.74
CA LYS A 278 -10.37 1.06 -22.28
C LYS A 278 -9.97 0.09 -21.16
N LEU A 279 -10.90 -0.25 -20.26
CA LEU A 279 -10.65 -1.23 -19.21
C LEU A 279 -10.57 -2.65 -19.77
N LEU A 280 -11.49 -3.02 -20.66
CA LEU A 280 -11.53 -4.34 -21.30
C LEU A 280 -10.31 -4.59 -22.18
N GLU A 281 -9.93 -3.63 -23.02
CA GLU A 281 -8.71 -3.68 -23.82
C GLU A 281 -7.46 -3.80 -22.94
N GLY A 282 -7.41 -3.06 -21.83
CA GLY A 282 -6.33 -3.14 -20.85
C GLY A 282 -6.20 -4.54 -20.22
N MET A 283 -7.33 -5.18 -19.92
CA MET A 283 -7.36 -6.54 -19.40
C MET A 283 -6.93 -7.57 -20.46
N LYS A 284 -7.45 -7.45 -21.69
CA LYS A 284 -7.07 -8.29 -22.83
C LYS A 284 -5.57 -8.22 -23.11
N ASN A 285 -5.02 -7.01 -23.24
CA ASN A 285 -3.59 -6.79 -23.50
C ASN A 285 -2.71 -7.31 -22.36
N SER A 286 -3.22 -7.31 -21.14
CA SER A 286 -2.51 -7.82 -19.96
C SER A 286 -2.72 -9.32 -19.71
N ASN A 287 -3.56 -9.99 -20.51
CA ASN A 287 -4.01 -11.37 -20.33
C ASN A 287 -4.62 -11.64 -18.94
N ILE A 288 -5.40 -10.67 -18.42
CA ILE A 288 -6.09 -10.79 -17.14
C ILE A 288 -7.47 -11.36 -17.36
N LYS A 289 -7.81 -12.47 -16.68
CA LYS A 289 -9.17 -13.02 -16.74
C LYS A 289 -10.10 -12.23 -15.81
N PRO A 290 -11.34 -11.92 -16.21
CA PRO A 290 -12.29 -11.23 -15.34
C PRO A 290 -12.53 -11.92 -13.99
N VAL A 291 -12.48 -13.26 -13.99
CA VAL A 291 -12.64 -14.12 -12.82
C VAL A 291 -11.59 -13.85 -11.74
N ASP A 292 -10.38 -13.42 -12.09
CA ASP A 292 -9.28 -13.19 -11.15
C ASP A 292 -9.51 -11.99 -10.22
N LEU A 293 -10.54 -11.18 -10.48
CA LEU A 293 -10.97 -10.09 -9.59
C LEU A 293 -11.70 -10.60 -8.33
N VAL A 294 -12.12 -11.87 -8.34
CA VAL A 294 -12.74 -12.57 -7.21
C VAL A 294 -11.73 -13.58 -6.65
N LEU A 295 -11.43 -13.43 -5.36
CA LEU A 295 -10.46 -14.26 -4.66
C LEU A 295 -11.12 -15.57 -4.20
N THR A 296 -10.52 -16.69 -4.58
CA THR A 296 -10.79 -18.02 -4.00
C THR A 296 -9.66 -18.47 -3.06
N VAL A 297 -8.47 -17.90 -3.27
CA VAL A 297 -7.26 -18.16 -2.48
C VAL A 297 -6.66 -16.82 -2.08
N ILE A 298 -6.31 -16.68 -0.79
CA ILE A 298 -5.68 -15.47 -0.26
C ILE A 298 -4.21 -15.75 0.05
N PRO A 299 -3.26 -14.92 -0.43
CA PRO A 299 -1.86 -15.05 -0.04
C PRO A 299 -1.64 -14.61 1.42
N VAL A 300 -0.80 -15.36 2.12
CA VAL A 300 -0.34 -15.03 3.47
C VAL A 300 1.09 -14.51 3.40
N ILE A 301 1.28 -13.25 3.77
CA ILE A 301 2.60 -12.61 3.78
C ILE A 301 3.57 -13.35 4.73
N PRO A 302 4.88 -13.42 4.41
CA PRO A 302 5.87 -14.09 5.24
C PRO A 302 5.89 -13.55 6.69
N PRO A 303 6.07 -14.43 7.70
CA PRO A 303 5.92 -14.09 9.12
C PRO A 303 6.90 -13.02 9.62
N ASP A 304 8.11 -12.95 9.05
CA ASP A 304 9.10 -11.95 9.47
C ASP A 304 8.73 -10.53 9.01
N LEU A 305 7.83 -10.40 8.03
CA LEU A 305 7.24 -9.11 7.64
C LEU A 305 6.05 -8.73 8.55
N ARG A 306 5.58 -9.66 9.40
CA ARG A 306 4.51 -9.47 10.40
C ARG A 306 4.91 -10.09 11.75
N PRO A 307 6.03 -9.63 12.35
CA PRO A 307 6.65 -10.32 13.47
C PRO A 307 5.77 -10.33 14.73
N MET A 308 6.04 -11.31 15.59
CA MET A 308 5.55 -11.39 16.96
C MET A 308 6.76 -11.39 17.88
N ILE A 309 6.90 -10.32 18.68
CA ILE A 309 8.08 -10.06 19.49
C ILE A 309 7.71 -10.24 20.96
N SER A 310 8.50 -11.02 21.69
CA SER A 310 8.38 -11.11 23.15
C SER A 310 8.94 -9.83 23.78
N LEU A 311 8.14 -9.20 24.62
CA LEU A 311 8.55 -8.08 25.47
C LEU A 311 9.03 -8.60 26.83
N PRO A 312 9.88 -7.83 27.54
CA PRO A 312 10.17 -8.10 28.94
C PRO A 312 8.87 -8.21 29.76
N GLY A 313 8.77 -9.22 30.63
CA GLY A 313 7.55 -9.49 31.40
C GLY A 313 6.56 -10.46 30.76
N GLY A 314 6.98 -11.24 29.75
CA GLY A 314 6.21 -12.35 29.17
C GLY A 314 5.03 -11.94 28.29
N ARG A 315 4.90 -10.64 27.99
CA ARG A 315 3.91 -10.11 27.03
C ARG A 315 4.44 -10.24 25.61
N PHE A 316 3.54 -10.32 24.63
CA PHE A 316 3.90 -10.33 23.21
C PHE A 316 3.35 -9.10 22.50
N ALA A 317 4.17 -8.48 21.67
CA ALA A 317 3.76 -7.48 20.70
C ALA A 317 3.58 -8.16 19.34
N THR A 318 2.39 -8.06 18.76
CA THR A 318 2.04 -8.66 17.47
C THR A 318 1.77 -7.59 16.43
N SER A 319 2.16 -7.84 15.18
CA SER A 319 1.67 -7.06 14.04
C SER A 319 0.14 -7.18 13.90
N ASP A 320 -0.53 -6.08 13.56
CA ASP A 320 -1.98 -6.00 13.33
C ASP A 320 -2.45 -7.00 12.24
N LEU A 321 -1.59 -7.27 11.26
CA LEU A 321 -1.89 -8.23 10.19
C LEU A 321 -2.19 -9.63 10.73
N ASN A 322 -1.53 -10.05 11.82
CA ASN A 322 -1.77 -11.37 12.41
C ASN A 322 -3.20 -11.47 12.95
N ASP A 323 -3.73 -10.39 13.54
CA ASP A 323 -5.12 -10.35 14.00
C ASP A 323 -6.12 -10.36 12.84
N LEU A 324 -5.81 -9.67 11.74
CA LEU A 324 -6.64 -9.66 10.53
C LEU A 324 -6.66 -11.04 9.86
N TYR A 325 -5.50 -11.67 9.64
CA TYR A 325 -5.43 -13.05 9.13
C TYR A 325 -6.15 -14.04 10.05
N ARG A 326 -5.98 -13.92 11.36
CA ARG A 326 -6.66 -14.77 12.34
C ARG A 326 -8.19 -14.67 12.23
N ARG A 327 -8.73 -13.45 11.99
CA ARG A 327 -10.17 -13.26 11.74
C ARG A 327 -10.61 -13.99 10.47
N VAL A 328 -9.90 -13.83 9.36
CA VAL A 328 -10.19 -14.54 8.11
C VAL A 328 -10.21 -16.05 8.31
N ILE A 329 -9.16 -16.62 8.93
CA ILE A 329 -9.05 -18.07 9.15
C ILE A 329 -10.19 -18.57 10.05
N ASN A 330 -10.51 -17.86 11.13
CA ASN A 330 -11.61 -18.24 12.03
C ASN A 330 -12.96 -18.25 11.31
N ARG A 331 -13.26 -17.24 10.49
CA ARG A 331 -14.50 -17.16 9.70
C ARG A 331 -14.55 -18.26 8.64
N ASN A 332 -13.44 -18.47 7.93
CA ASN A 332 -13.34 -19.50 6.91
C ASN A 332 -13.54 -20.91 7.49
N ASN A 333 -12.88 -21.22 8.61
CA ASN A 333 -13.02 -22.52 9.27
C ASN A 333 -14.41 -22.74 9.86
N ARG A 334 -15.05 -21.67 10.35
CA ARG A 334 -16.43 -21.73 10.82
C ARG A 334 -17.39 -21.97 9.66
N LEU A 335 -17.20 -21.30 8.53
CA LEU A 335 -17.98 -21.52 7.32
C LEU A 335 -17.84 -22.96 6.80
N LYS A 336 -16.61 -23.51 6.72
CA LYS A 336 -16.39 -24.93 6.37
C LYS A 336 -17.20 -25.87 7.25
N LYS A 337 -17.14 -25.68 8.57
CA LYS A 337 -17.93 -26.49 9.52
C LYS A 337 -19.44 -26.34 9.35
N LEU A 338 -19.93 -25.13 9.04
CA LEU A 338 -21.37 -24.91 8.83
C LEU A 338 -21.87 -25.58 7.55
N LEU A 339 -21.05 -25.61 6.51
CA LEU A 339 -21.33 -26.36 5.27
C LEU A 339 -21.36 -27.87 5.54
N ASP A 340 -20.37 -28.39 6.29
CA ASP A 340 -20.33 -29.82 6.64
C ASP A 340 -21.55 -30.27 7.48
N LEU A 341 -22.09 -29.37 8.30
CA LEU A 341 -23.27 -29.61 9.13
C LEU A 341 -24.60 -29.34 8.41
N ASN A 342 -24.58 -28.95 7.12
CA ASN A 342 -25.76 -28.54 6.35
C ASN A 342 -26.63 -27.52 7.12
N ALA A 343 -26.00 -26.49 7.68
CA ALA A 343 -26.72 -25.44 8.39
C ALA A 343 -27.69 -24.67 7.46
N PRO A 344 -28.76 -24.06 7.99
CA PRO A 344 -29.68 -23.24 7.19
C PRO A 344 -28.96 -22.11 6.42
N GLU A 345 -29.43 -21.81 5.21
CA GLU A 345 -28.80 -20.86 4.28
C GLU A 345 -28.60 -19.46 4.89
N VAL A 346 -29.54 -18.98 5.71
CA VAL A 346 -29.43 -17.68 6.39
C VAL A 346 -28.16 -17.60 7.26
N ILE A 347 -27.80 -18.69 7.93
CA ILE A 347 -26.60 -18.77 8.77
C ILE A 347 -25.34 -18.80 7.89
N ILE A 348 -25.39 -19.55 6.79
CA ILE A 348 -24.30 -19.65 5.81
C ILE A 348 -24.04 -18.28 5.16
N HIS A 349 -25.07 -17.60 4.66
CA HIS A 349 -24.99 -16.27 4.06
C HIS A 349 -24.42 -15.24 5.03
N ASN A 350 -24.85 -15.26 6.30
CA ASN A 350 -24.29 -14.39 7.31
C ASN A 350 -22.78 -14.66 7.54
N GLU A 351 -22.36 -15.92 7.64
CA GLU A 351 -20.94 -16.25 7.82
C GLU A 351 -20.10 -15.92 6.57
N MET A 352 -20.66 -16.11 5.36
CA MET A 352 -20.04 -15.67 4.09
C MET A 352 -19.88 -14.14 4.04
N ARG A 353 -20.90 -13.38 4.45
CA ARG A 353 -20.80 -11.92 4.59
C ARG A 353 -19.69 -11.53 5.58
N MET A 354 -19.63 -12.18 6.74
CA MET A 354 -18.57 -11.92 7.73
C MET A 354 -17.18 -12.30 7.22
N LEU A 355 -17.07 -13.32 6.37
CA LEU A 355 -15.82 -13.70 5.71
C LEU A 355 -15.39 -12.60 4.72
N GLN A 356 -16.30 -12.10 3.89
CA GLN A 356 -16.06 -10.98 2.98
C GLN A 356 -15.55 -9.75 3.76
N GLU A 357 -16.24 -9.35 4.83
CA GLU A 357 -15.82 -8.23 5.69
C GLU A 357 -14.44 -8.44 6.32
N ALA A 358 -14.10 -9.67 6.70
CA ALA A 358 -12.80 -9.99 7.28
C ALA A 358 -11.66 -9.85 6.25
N VAL A 359 -11.90 -10.25 5.00
CA VAL A 359 -10.94 -10.11 3.89
C VAL A 359 -10.82 -8.65 3.47
N ASP A 360 -11.93 -7.92 3.41
CA ASP A 360 -11.94 -6.48 3.17
C ASP A 360 -11.06 -5.76 4.19
N ALA A 361 -11.22 -6.08 5.48
CA ALA A 361 -10.42 -5.50 6.55
C ALA A 361 -8.93 -5.87 6.47
N LEU A 362 -8.60 -7.07 5.98
CA LEU A 362 -7.21 -7.50 5.75
C LEU A 362 -6.55 -6.67 4.64
N ILE A 363 -7.25 -6.46 3.53
CA ILE A 363 -6.73 -5.78 2.34
C ILE A 363 -6.75 -4.26 2.54
N ASP A 364 -7.91 -3.67 2.83
CA ASP A 364 -8.11 -2.24 3.07
C ASP A 364 -9.20 -1.99 4.12
N ASN A 365 -8.78 -1.86 5.39
CA ASN A 365 -9.69 -1.61 6.51
C ASN A 365 -10.35 -0.22 6.47
N ASN A 366 -9.74 0.74 5.76
CA ASN A 366 -10.25 2.10 5.69
C ASN A 366 -11.30 2.28 4.58
N ALA A 367 -11.25 1.45 3.54
CA ALA A 367 -12.23 1.46 2.45
C ALA A 367 -13.64 0.99 2.86
N ASN A 368 -13.78 0.43 4.07
CA ASN A 368 -15.05 -0.11 4.54
C ASN A 368 -15.94 0.99 5.16
N HIS A 369 -17.17 1.17 4.64
CA HIS A 369 -18.18 2.09 5.18
C HIS A 369 -18.82 1.58 6.48
N GLY A 370 -18.67 0.29 6.77
CA GLY A 370 -19.14 -0.34 8.01
C GLY A 370 -18.21 -0.09 9.21
N ARG A 371 -18.46 -0.82 10.30
CA ARG A 371 -17.60 -0.78 11.49
C ARG A 371 -16.21 -1.33 11.15
N GLN A 372 -15.23 -0.45 11.11
CA GLN A 372 -13.84 -0.79 10.86
C GLN A 372 -13.30 -1.76 11.93
N ALA A 373 -12.42 -2.66 11.51
CA ALA A 373 -11.78 -3.60 12.41
C ALA A 373 -10.88 -2.84 13.42
N SER A 374 -11.26 -2.86 14.69
CA SER A 374 -10.49 -2.32 15.80
C SER A 374 -9.78 -3.43 16.58
N SER A 375 -8.73 -3.04 17.32
CA SER A 375 -8.05 -3.90 18.29
C SER A 375 -9.02 -4.39 19.38
N GLN A 376 -8.69 -5.47 20.08
CA GLN A 376 -9.53 -6.05 21.14
C GLN A 376 -9.95 -5.03 22.23
N ASN A 377 -9.13 -4.01 22.47
CA ASN A 377 -9.43 -2.93 23.43
C ASN A 377 -10.22 -1.76 22.80
N GLY A 378 -10.70 -1.89 21.55
CA GLY A 378 -11.62 -0.98 20.86
C GLY A 378 -11.05 0.38 20.42
N ARG A 379 -9.97 0.87 21.04
CA ARG A 379 -9.49 2.26 20.87
C ARG A 379 -8.67 2.52 19.60
N ARG A 380 -8.00 1.50 19.04
CA ARG A 380 -7.09 1.65 17.89
C ARG A 380 -7.56 0.81 16.71
N LYS A 381 -7.62 1.43 15.52
CA LYS A 381 -7.88 0.76 14.24
C LYS A 381 -6.68 -0.12 13.86
N LEU A 382 -6.96 -1.32 13.37
CA LEU A 382 -5.93 -2.22 12.86
C LEU A 382 -5.43 -1.73 11.51
N LYS A 383 -4.11 -1.75 11.30
CA LYS A 383 -3.49 -1.42 10.01
C LYS A 383 -3.62 -2.60 9.03
N SER A 384 -4.20 -2.33 7.87
CA SER A 384 -4.37 -3.29 6.77
C SER A 384 -3.12 -3.38 5.87
N LEU A 385 -3.12 -4.29 4.91
CA LEU A 385 -2.05 -4.40 3.91
C LEU A 385 -1.89 -3.09 3.10
N SER A 386 -3.01 -2.45 2.73
CA SER A 386 -3.02 -1.16 2.04
C SER A 386 -2.37 -0.05 2.86
N ASP A 387 -2.62 -0.02 4.18
CA ASP A 387 -2.07 1.01 5.08
C ASP A 387 -0.55 0.90 5.23
N LEU A 388 0.01 -0.30 5.03
CA LEU A 388 1.46 -0.49 5.01
C LEU A 388 2.10 0.13 3.76
N LEU A 389 1.35 0.32 2.68
CA LEU A 389 1.84 0.92 1.43
C LEU A 389 1.61 2.43 1.38
N LYS A 390 0.45 2.89 1.89
CA LYS A 390 -0.01 4.29 1.78
C LYS A 390 0.52 5.20 2.90
N GLY A 391 0.53 6.51 2.62
CA GLY A 391 0.80 7.55 3.63
C GLY A 391 2.29 7.82 3.91
N LYS A 392 2.56 8.79 4.80
CA LYS A 392 3.93 9.22 5.15
C LYS A 392 4.73 8.12 5.87
N GLN A 393 4.05 7.28 6.65
CA GLN A 393 4.62 6.12 7.34
C GLN A 393 4.48 4.81 6.53
N GLY A 394 4.06 4.90 5.26
CA GLY A 394 3.98 3.75 4.37
C GLY A 394 5.34 3.36 3.83
N ARG A 395 5.46 2.11 3.37
CA ARG A 395 6.68 1.47 2.85
C ARG A 395 7.37 2.33 1.78
N PHE A 396 6.61 2.83 0.81
CA PHE A 396 7.18 3.62 -0.29
C PHE A 396 7.88 4.89 0.20
N ARG A 397 7.23 5.69 1.04
CA ARG A 397 7.77 6.98 1.48
C ARG A 397 8.80 6.86 2.60
N GLN A 398 8.58 5.97 3.56
CA GLN A 398 9.41 5.87 4.76
C GLN A 398 10.58 4.90 4.63
N ASN A 399 10.45 3.86 3.80
CA ASN A 399 11.45 2.78 3.73
C ASN A 399 12.10 2.65 2.36
N LEU A 400 11.49 3.13 1.27
CA LEU A 400 12.10 3.08 -0.06
C LEU A 400 12.76 4.42 -0.43
N LEU A 401 12.01 5.52 -0.41
CA LEU A 401 12.51 6.85 -0.76
C LEU A 401 13.47 7.46 0.28
N GLY A 402 13.36 7.02 1.54
CA GLY A 402 14.27 7.39 2.61
C GLY A 402 14.57 6.18 3.47
N LYS A 403 15.82 6.05 3.94
CA LYS A 403 16.24 4.97 4.84
C LYS A 403 17.15 5.55 5.91
N ARG A 404 17.23 4.85 7.03
CA ARG A 404 18.35 5.04 7.96
C ARG A 404 19.58 4.43 7.30
N VAL A 405 20.69 5.14 7.40
CA VAL A 405 21.95 4.76 6.78
C VAL A 405 23.00 4.60 7.86
N ASP A 406 23.86 3.60 7.68
CA ASP A 406 25.06 3.44 8.49
C ASP A 406 26.09 4.54 8.13
N TYR A 407 27.21 4.59 8.85
CA TYR A 407 28.27 5.58 8.63
C TYR A 407 27.74 7.03 8.64
N SER A 408 26.86 7.31 9.61
CA SER A 408 26.29 8.62 9.81
C SER A 408 26.29 9.05 11.27
N GLY A 409 26.38 10.36 11.49
CA GLY A 409 26.40 10.98 12.82
C GLY A 409 25.56 12.25 12.86
N ARG A 410 25.34 12.79 14.06
CA ARG A 410 24.68 14.09 14.24
C ARG A 410 25.28 14.81 15.45
N SER A 411 25.56 16.09 15.31
CA SER A 411 25.92 16.95 16.45
C SER A 411 25.48 18.40 16.21
N VAL A 412 25.57 19.20 17.27
CA VAL A 412 25.35 20.65 17.25
C VAL A 412 26.47 21.31 16.44
N ILE A 413 26.12 22.35 15.69
CA ILE A 413 27.09 23.14 14.93
C ILE A 413 27.54 24.38 15.69
N VAL A 414 28.81 24.74 15.50
CA VAL A 414 29.45 25.95 16.00
C VAL A 414 30.19 26.60 14.83
N ILE A 415 30.36 27.92 14.89
CA ILE A 415 31.10 28.67 13.87
C ILE A 415 32.59 28.30 13.89
N GLY A 416 33.17 28.05 12.71
CA GLY A 416 34.59 27.76 12.52
C GLY A 416 35.24 28.76 11.57
N PRO A 417 35.53 30.00 12.00
CA PRO A 417 36.10 31.04 11.13
C PRO A 417 37.51 30.73 10.62
N GLU A 418 38.25 29.86 11.30
CA GLU A 418 39.60 29.42 10.94
C GLU A 418 39.66 28.38 9.80
N LEU A 419 38.51 27.82 9.42
CA LEU A 419 38.41 26.79 8.40
C LEU A 419 38.49 27.39 7.00
N LYS A 420 38.93 26.61 6.02
CA LYS A 420 38.73 26.97 4.60
C LYS A 420 37.31 26.64 4.18
N LEU A 421 36.85 27.25 3.07
CA LEU A 421 35.48 27.07 2.57
C LEU A 421 35.12 25.60 2.29
N ASN A 422 36.10 24.79 1.87
CA ASN A 422 35.93 23.37 1.59
C ASN A 422 36.19 22.45 2.79
N GLU A 423 36.42 23.00 3.98
CA GLU A 423 36.75 22.25 5.20
C GLU A 423 35.62 22.34 6.22
N CYS A 424 35.48 21.29 7.04
CA CYS A 424 34.62 21.31 8.22
C CYS A 424 35.37 20.74 9.44
N GLY A 425 35.03 21.19 10.64
CA GLY A 425 35.57 20.59 11.86
C GLY A 425 34.74 19.39 12.28
N LEU A 426 35.35 18.21 12.31
CA LEU A 426 34.73 16.96 12.73
C LEU A 426 35.27 16.56 14.12
N PRO A 427 34.40 16.39 15.14
CA PRO A 427 34.82 15.90 16.45
C PRO A 427 35.58 14.59 16.38
N LYS A 428 36.72 14.52 17.05
CA LYS A 428 37.58 13.32 17.12
C LYS A 428 36.82 12.03 17.44
N LEU A 429 35.94 12.05 18.44
CA LEU A 429 35.14 10.88 18.83
C LEU A 429 34.11 10.47 17.77
N MET A 430 33.51 11.43 17.07
CA MET A 430 32.58 11.16 15.98
C MET A 430 33.31 10.58 14.77
N ALA A 431 34.44 11.18 14.41
CA ALA A 431 35.31 10.71 13.33
C ALA A 431 35.77 9.27 13.58
N LEU A 432 36.19 8.96 14.81
CA LEU A 432 36.63 7.61 15.17
C LEU A 432 35.54 6.55 14.92
N GLU A 433 34.28 6.83 15.25
CA GLU A 433 33.18 5.89 15.02
C GLU A 433 32.81 5.78 13.53
N LEU A 434 32.77 6.92 12.82
CA LEU A 434 32.48 6.94 11.37
C LEU A 434 33.56 6.20 10.56
N PHE A 435 34.83 6.35 10.92
CA PHE A 435 35.96 5.77 10.19
C PHE A 435 36.46 4.46 10.81
N LYS A 436 35.75 3.89 11.80
CA LYS A 436 36.20 2.72 12.58
C LYS A 436 36.75 1.57 11.72
N PRO A 437 36.09 1.12 10.63
CA PRO A 437 36.62 0.02 9.81
C PRO A 437 37.93 0.37 9.10
N PHE A 438 38.09 1.63 8.68
CA PHE A 438 39.30 2.10 8.01
C PHE A 438 40.48 2.19 8.98
N VAL A 439 40.23 2.66 10.21
CA VAL A 439 41.23 2.67 11.28
C VAL A 439 41.66 1.24 11.65
N VAL A 440 40.71 0.31 11.76
CA VAL A 440 41.02 -1.11 11.97
C VAL A 440 41.91 -1.65 10.84
N SER A 441 41.59 -1.35 9.59
CA SER A 441 42.38 -1.78 8.44
C SER A 441 43.81 -1.21 8.48
N TRP A 442 43.96 0.06 8.86
CA TRP A 442 45.26 0.72 8.95
C TRP A 442 46.13 0.12 10.06
N LEU A 443 45.55 -0.16 11.24
CA LEU A 443 46.25 -0.78 12.38
C LEU A 443 46.73 -2.21 12.06
N LEU A 444 45.98 -2.94 11.25
CA LEU A 444 46.39 -4.27 10.78
C LEU A 444 47.52 -4.18 9.75
N ALA A 445 47.42 -3.24 8.79
CA ALA A 445 48.41 -3.07 7.74
C ALA A 445 49.78 -2.65 8.26
N HIS A 446 49.82 -1.87 9.35
CA HIS A 446 51.05 -1.41 10.01
C HIS A 446 51.48 -2.31 11.18
N GLU A 447 50.88 -3.49 11.33
CA GLU A 447 51.22 -4.50 12.35
C GLU A 447 51.06 -4.05 13.82
N TYR A 448 50.40 -2.92 14.08
CA TYR A 448 50.06 -2.50 15.44
C TYR A 448 49.07 -3.44 16.12
N ALA A 449 48.19 -4.08 15.34
CA ALA A 449 47.24 -5.08 15.81
C ALA A 449 47.37 -6.43 15.10
N ALA A 450 47.31 -7.53 15.86
CA ALA A 450 47.40 -8.88 15.29
C ALA A 450 46.09 -9.36 14.62
N ASN A 451 44.92 -8.84 15.04
CA ASN A 451 43.63 -9.20 14.46
C ASN A 451 42.59 -8.10 14.68
N SER A 452 41.47 -8.16 13.94
CA SER A 452 40.42 -7.15 13.97
C SER A 452 39.79 -6.94 15.35
N ARG A 453 39.76 -7.99 16.19
CA ARG A 453 39.27 -7.89 17.58
C ARG A 453 40.24 -7.13 18.48
N ALA A 454 41.55 -7.37 18.33
CA ALA A 454 42.58 -6.63 19.05
C ALA A 454 42.57 -5.15 18.65
N ALA A 455 42.49 -4.85 17.34
CA ALA A 455 42.33 -3.48 16.84
C ALA A 455 41.08 -2.80 17.41
N SER A 456 39.95 -3.51 17.46
CA SER A 456 38.71 -2.99 18.05
C SER A 456 38.89 -2.65 19.54
N ARG A 457 39.61 -3.48 20.30
CA ARG A 457 39.93 -3.19 21.71
C ARG A 457 40.82 -1.96 21.88
N MET A 458 41.83 -1.78 21.02
CA MET A 458 42.70 -0.60 21.04
C MET A 458 41.91 0.68 20.75
N ILE A 459 40.96 0.61 19.79
CA ILE A 459 40.04 1.71 19.47
C ILE A 459 39.13 2.02 20.66
N ASP A 460 38.52 1.01 21.27
CA ASP A 460 37.64 1.19 22.42
C ASP A 460 38.41 1.71 23.65
N ALA A 461 39.69 1.35 23.79
CA ALA A 461 40.62 1.84 24.81
C ALA A 461 41.19 3.25 24.51
N LYS A 462 40.99 3.76 23.29
CA LYS A 462 41.45 5.09 22.81
C LYS A 462 42.97 5.30 22.96
N GLU A 463 43.74 4.30 22.59
CA GLU A 463 45.21 4.38 22.59
C GLU A 463 45.74 5.50 21.67
N SER A 464 46.94 6.02 21.94
CA SER A 464 47.51 7.16 21.21
C SER A 464 47.64 6.90 19.70
N VAL A 465 48.09 5.70 19.33
CA VAL A 465 48.31 5.26 17.95
C VAL A 465 47.02 5.33 17.11
N VAL A 466 45.85 5.20 17.75
CA VAL A 466 44.55 5.26 17.06
C VAL A 466 44.30 6.67 16.51
N TRP A 467 44.78 7.72 17.18
CA TRP A 467 44.63 9.10 16.71
C TRP A 467 45.52 9.39 15.51
N ASP A 468 46.75 8.88 15.50
CA ASP A 468 47.66 8.98 14.36
C ASP A 468 47.07 8.26 13.14
N ALA A 469 46.54 7.05 13.34
CA ALA A 469 45.85 6.29 12.32
C ALA A 469 44.62 7.04 11.75
N LEU A 470 43.84 7.68 12.63
CA LEU A 470 42.65 8.43 12.24
C LEU A 470 43.02 9.67 11.41
N ASP A 471 44.07 10.39 11.80
CA ASP A 471 44.57 11.55 11.05
C ASP A 471 45.03 11.17 9.64
N GLU A 472 45.67 10.01 9.46
CA GLU A 472 46.10 9.54 8.14
C GLU A 472 44.91 9.07 7.28
N VAL A 473 44.00 8.27 7.86
CA VAL A 473 42.83 7.71 7.15
C VAL A 473 41.89 8.80 6.61
N ILE A 474 41.81 9.94 7.30
CA ILE A 474 40.93 11.05 6.93
C ILE A 474 41.48 11.85 5.73
N GLN A 475 42.79 11.84 5.50
CA GLN A 475 43.41 12.68 4.49
C GLN A 475 42.84 12.42 3.09
N GLY A 476 42.49 13.50 2.40
CA GLY A 476 41.96 13.46 1.04
C GLY A 476 40.50 13.00 0.91
N ARG A 477 39.85 12.58 2.00
CA ARG A 477 38.45 12.14 1.99
C ARG A 477 37.48 13.29 2.25
N TYR A 478 36.27 13.14 1.72
CA TYR A 478 35.17 14.07 1.93
C TYR A 478 34.08 13.45 2.79
N VAL A 479 33.42 14.28 3.59
CA VAL A 479 32.21 13.96 4.34
C VAL A 479 31.09 14.90 3.90
N LEU A 480 29.85 14.40 3.95
CA LEU A 480 28.66 15.19 3.62
C LEU A 480 28.05 15.74 4.89
N LEU A 481 27.81 17.05 4.93
CA LEU A 481 27.03 17.70 5.97
C LEU A 481 25.62 17.99 5.45
N ASN A 482 24.60 17.71 6.28
CA ASN A 482 23.21 17.94 5.95
C ASN A 482 22.47 18.59 7.12
N ARG A 483 21.69 19.65 6.83
CA ARG A 483 20.75 20.26 7.78
C ARG A 483 19.31 20.03 7.32
N ALA A 484 18.46 19.54 8.24
CA ALA A 484 17.04 19.39 7.98
C ALA A 484 16.28 20.68 8.40
N PRO A 485 15.24 21.11 7.66
CA PRO A 485 14.71 20.51 6.44
C PRO A 485 15.56 20.79 5.20
N SER A 486 15.79 19.77 4.36
CA SER A 486 16.52 19.91 3.11
C SER A 486 15.60 20.48 2.02
N LEU A 487 15.64 21.79 1.79
CA LEU A 487 14.74 22.50 0.87
C LEU A 487 15.25 22.50 -0.57
N HIS A 488 16.58 22.47 -0.74
CA HIS A 488 17.24 22.49 -2.05
C HIS A 488 18.57 21.73 -1.97
N ARG A 489 19.19 21.48 -3.13
CA ARG A 489 20.41 20.65 -3.19
C ARG A 489 21.56 21.13 -2.28
N LEU A 490 21.69 22.45 -2.07
CA LEU A 490 22.75 23.02 -1.21
C LEU A 490 22.55 22.75 0.28
N SER A 491 21.41 22.19 0.70
CA SER A 491 21.21 21.73 2.08
C SER A 491 22.05 20.48 2.39
N ILE A 492 22.73 19.90 1.39
CA ILE A 492 23.75 18.88 1.54
C ILE A 492 25.00 19.33 0.77
N GLN A 493 26.13 19.45 1.44
CA GLN A 493 27.41 19.77 0.79
C GLN A 493 28.54 18.90 1.35
N ALA A 494 29.58 18.72 0.53
CA ALA A 494 30.76 17.97 0.89
C ALA A 494 31.88 18.88 1.41
N PHE A 495 32.56 18.41 2.45
CA PHE A 495 33.68 19.09 3.08
C PHE A 495 34.80 18.10 3.39
N GLN A 496 36.03 18.58 3.42
CA GLN A 496 37.17 17.86 3.96
C GLN A 496 37.15 17.99 5.49
N PRO A 497 37.06 16.88 6.24
CA PRO A 497 36.99 16.97 7.68
C PRO A 497 38.40 17.25 8.24
N LYS A 498 38.47 18.23 9.14
CA LYS A 498 39.58 18.48 10.04
C LYS A 498 39.20 18.02 11.43
N LEU A 499 40.07 17.23 12.07
CA LEU A 499 39.83 16.80 13.42
C LEU A 499 39.84 17.99 14.38
N VAL A 500 38.79 18.12 15.19
CA VAL A 500 38.68 19.14 16.23
C VAL A 500 38.41 18.49 17.58
N ASP A 501 38.91 19.15 18.62
CA ASP A 501 38.59 18.80 20.00
C ASP A 501 37.18 19.27 20.38
N GLY A 502 36.56 18.55 21.31
CA GLY A 502 35.17 18.79 21.72
C GLY A 502 34.17 17.89 20.98
N MET A 503 32.89 18.23 21.09
CA MET A 503 31.75 17.43 20.59
C MET A 503 30.98 18.12 19.46
N ALA A 504 31.22 19.41 19.21
CA ALA A 504 30.49 20.20 18.24
C ALA A 504 31.15 20.17 16.86
N LEU A 505 30.33 20.16 15.81
CA LEU A 505 30.79 20.31 14.43
C LEU A 505 31.15 21.77 14.19
N LYS A 506 32.30 22.05 13.58
CA LYS A 506 32.62 23.41 13.14
C LYS A 506 32.22 23.61 11.70
N LEU A 507 31.37 24.59 11.44
CA LEU A 507 30.90 24.94 10.10
C LEU A 507 31.52 26.28 9.66
N HIS A 508 31.92 26.35 8.39
CA HIS A 508 32.41 27.60 7.83
C HIS A 508 31.28 28.64 7.74
N PRO A 509 31.47 29.89 8.20
CA PRO A 509 30.39 30.89 8.26
C PRO A 509 29.74 31.19 6.91
N LEU A 510 30.52 31.22 5.82
CA LEU A 510 30.01 31.53 4.49
C LEU A 510 29.02 30.50 3.92
N VAL A 511 29.04 29.25 4.38
CA VAL A 511 28.12 28.20 3.87
C VAL A 511 26.83 28.13 4.69
N ALA A 512 26.75 28.84 5.82
CA ALA A 512 25.60 28.76 6.73
C ALA A 512 24.28 29.13 6.06
N SER A 513 24.26 30.15 5.19
CA SER A 513 23.07 30.51 4.38
C SER A 513 22.58 29.37 3.49
N GLY A 514 23.51 28.61 2.89
CA GLY A 514 23.19 27.46 2.05
C GLY A 514 22.50 26.33 2.84
N PHE A 515 22.74 26.25 4.14
CA PHE A 515 22.01 25.33 5.02
C PHE A 515 20.81 25.99 5.71
N ASN A 516 20.61 27.30 5.51
CA ASN A 516 19.76 28.16 6.33
C ASN A 516 20.03 27.99 7.83
N ALA A 517 21.30 27.76 8.18
CA ALA A 517 21.76 27.40 9.50
C ALA A 517 22.06 28.62 10.36
N ASP A 518 21.69 28.56 11.62
CA ASP A 518 22.11 29.47 12.67
C ASP A 518 22.92 28.70 13.74
N TYR A 519 23.35 29.39 14.80
CA TYR A 519 24.21 28.82 15.83
C TYR A 519 23.54 28.88 17.22
N ASP A 520 22.21 28.75 17.29
CA ASP A 520 21.42 28.82 18.53
C ASP A 520 21.14 27.45 19.18
N GLY A 521 21.71 26.38 18.62
CA GLY A 521 21.44 24.99 19.01
C GLY A 521 21.16 24.06 17.83
N ASP A 522 21.17 24.61 16.62
CA ASP A 522 21.09 23.90 15.35
C ASP A 522 21.99 22.65 15.27
N GLN A 523 21.47 21.59 14.65
CA GLN A 523 22.17 20.33 14.49
C GLN A 523 22.31 19.94 13.02
N MET A 524 23.47 19.39 12.66
CA MET A 524 23.72 18.84 11.34
C MET A 524 24.04 17.35 11.41
N ALA A 525 23.58 16.62 10.40
CA ALA A 525 23.96 15.24 10.16
C ALA A 525 25.24 15.18 9.33
N VAL A 526 26.08 14.19 9.63
CA VAL A 526 27.29 13.85 8.88
C VAL A 526 27.07 12.50 8.21
N HIS A 527 27.44 12.36 6.95
CA HIS A 527 27.46 11.09 6.22
C HIS A 527 28.83 10.87 5.60
N LEU A 528 29.36 9.65 5.69
CA LEU A 528 30.63 9.26 5.08
C LEU A 528 30.39 8.47 3.78
N PRO A 529 30.68 9.04 2.59
CA PRO A 529 30.74 8.28 1.35
C PRO A 529 31.82 7.20 1.43
N LEU A 530 31.52 5.98 0.95
CA LEU A 530 32.44 4.84 1.09
C LEU A 530 33.16 4.48 -0.22
N SER A 531 32.42 4.36 -1.33
CA SER A 531 33.02 3.98 -2.61
C SER A 531 33.83 5.12 -3.22
N ASP A 532 34.77 4.78 -4.10
CA ASP A 532 35.61 5.76 -4.77
C ASP A 532 34.77 6.68 -5.66
N GLU A 533 33.73 6.15 -6.32
CA GLU A 533 32.78 6.94 -7.11
C GLU A 533 32.03 7.94 -6.23
N ALA A 534 31.54 7.50 -5.06
CA ALA A 534 30.82 8.38 -4.14
C ALA A 534 31.73 9.48 -3.54
N GLN A 535 33.00 9.17 -3.30
CA GLN A 535 34.01 10.15 -2.89
C GLN A 535 34.33 11.14 -4.02
N GLN A 536 34.42 10.67 -5.27
CA GLN A 536 34.61 11.54 -6.44
C GLN A 536 33.42 12.47 -6.66
N GLU A 537 32.18 11.97 -6.56
CA GLU A 537 30.96 12.78 -6.63
C GLU A 537 30.94 13.85 -5.52
N ALA A 538 31.27 13.46 -4.28
CA ALA A 538 31.37 14.39 -3.17
C ALA A 538 32.39 15.52 -3.46
N LYS A 539 33.57 15.16 -3.96
CA LYS A 539 34.65 16.11 -4.26
C LYS A 539 34.32 17.04 -5.43
N THR A 540 33.74 16.51 -6.50
CA THR A 540 33.54 17.25 -7.77
C THR A 540 32.21 17.99 -7.80
N LEU A 541 31.11 17.30 -7.49
CA LEU A 541 29.75 17.80 -7.64
C LEU A 541 29.22 18.48 -6.38
N MET A 542 29.53 17.94 -5.20
CA MET A 542 28.90 18.38 -3.95
C MET A 542 29.78 19.28 -3.07
N SER A 543 31.05 19.48 -3.43
CA SER A 543 31.98 20.31 -2.68
C SER A 543 31.44 21.74 -2.53
N ALA A 544 31.56 22.29 -1.32
CA ALA A 544 31.15 23.67 -1.04
C ALA A 544 31.87 24.70 -1.93
N ALA A 545 33.14 24.44 -2.30
CA ALA A 545 33.91 25.31 -3.19
C ALA A 545 33.38 25.30 -4.64
N SER A 546 32.75 24.20 -5.08
CA SER A 546 32.17 24.08 -6.43
C SER A 546 30.75 24.69 -6.51
N ASN A 547 30.10 24.93 -5.37
CA ASN A 547 28.68 25.28 -5.27
C ASN A 547 28.46 26.68 -4.69
N LEU A 548 29.07 27.69 -5.32
CA LEU A 548 29.01 29.08 -4.84
C LEU A 548 27.74 29.83 -5.26
N LEU A 549 27.02 29.32 -6.28
CA LEU A 549 25.85 29.98 -6.88
C LEU A 549 24.57 29.20 -6.60
N LYS A 550 23.47 29.93 -6.43
CA LYS A 550 22.14 29.37 -6.27
C LYS A 550 21.69 28.76 -7.59
N PRO A 551 21.14 27.53 -7.59
CA PRO A 551 20.68 26.91 -8.82
C PRO A 551 19.44 27.58 -9.44
N ALA A 552 18.71 28.38 -8.66
CA ALA A 552 17.44 28.97 -9.08
C ALA A 552 17.61 30.23 -9.92
N ASP A 553 18.50 31.14 -9.52
CA ASP A 553 18.67 32.47 -10.09
C ASP A 553 20.13 32.80 -10.41
N GLY A 554 21.08 31.92 -10.08
CA GLY A 554 22.51 32.16 -10.28
C GLY A 554 23.13 33.17 -9.31
N SER A 555 22.38 33.65 -8.30
CA SER A 555 22.93 34.59 -7.32
C SER A 555 23.91 33.88 -6.38
N PRO A 556 24.92 34.59 -5.83
CA PRO A 556 25.83 34.01 -4.85
C PRO A 556 25.09 33.49 -3.62
N VAL A 557 25.45 32.28 -3.17
CA VAL A 557 24.87 31.66 -1.97
C VAL A 557 25.55 32.19 -0.71
N LEU A 558 26.84 32.52 -0.79
CA LEU A 558 27.71 32.75 0.35
C LEU A 558 27.17 33.82 1.30
N SER A 559 27.16 33.51 2.61
CA SER A 559 26.77 34.42 3.70
C SER A 559 27.77 35.56 3.90
N ILE A 560 27.87 36.51 2.96
CA ILE A 560 28.64 37.74 3.16
C ILE A 560 27.71 38.79 3.77
N TYR A 561 27.41 38.65 5.07
CA TYR A 561 26.56 39.58 5.82
C TYR A 561 27.05 39.73 7.27
N GLN A 562 26.43 40.62 8.05
CA GLN A 562 26.79 40.93 9.45
C GLN A 562 28.27 41.32 9.60
N ASP A 563 29.04 40.59 10.40
CA ASP A 563 30.38 40.95 10.87
C ASP A 563 31.37 41.17 9.71
N ILE A 564 31.26 40.37 8.64
CA ILE A 564 32.14 40.51 7.46
C ILE A 564 31.85 41.83 6.75
N VAL A 565 30.58 42.17 6.56
CA VAL A 565 30.17 43.42 5.91
C VAL A 565 30.45 44.62 6.81
N LEU A 566 30.21 44.51 8.12
CA LEU A 566 30.50 45.56 9.08
C LEU A 566 32.00 45.85 9.13
N GLY A 567 32.84 44.81 9.16
CA GLY A 567 34.30 44.94 9.13
C GLY A 567 34.78 45.60 7.84
N ALA A 568 34.32 45.13 6.69
CA ALA A 568 34.65 45.73 5.39
C ALA A 568 34.17 47.19 5.32
N TYR A 569 32.93 47.46 5.73
CA TYR A 569 32.36 48.80 5.76
C TYR A 569 33.15 49.73 6.67
N TYR A 570 33.49 49.30 7.89
CA TYR A 570 34.29 50.10 8.82
C TYR A 570 35.68 50.45 8.26
N LEU A 571 36.29 49.53 7.51
CA LEU A 571 37.58 49.76 6.84
C LEU A 571 37.47 50.72 5.66
N THR A 572 36.36 50.69 4.92
CA THR A 572 36.14 51.53 3.72
C THR A 572 35.36 52.81 3.99
N TYR A 573 34.83 52.97 5.20
CA TYR A 573 34.02 54.14 5.56
C TYR A 573 34.93 55.36 5.70
N ASP A 574 34.61 56.41 4.94
CA ASP A 574 35.27 57.71 5.07
C ASP A 574 34.99 58.26 6.47
N LYS A 575 35.99 58.15 7.35
CA LYS A 575 35.91 58.69 8.69
C LYS A 575 35.72 60.21 8.55
N PRO A 576 34.60 60.80 9.01
CA PRO A 576 34.48 62.25 9.06
C PRO A 576 35.62 62.78 9.92
N GLY A 577 36.46 63.65 9.34
CA GLY A 577 37.58 64.24 10.05
C GLY A 577 37.07 64.95 11.31
N THR A 578 37.73 64.73 12.44
CA THR A 578 37.41 65.38 13.72
C THR A 578 37.79 66.87 13.78
N GLU A 579 38.21 67.46 12.66
CA GLU A 579 38.70 68.84 12.58
C GLU A 579 37.78 69.72 11.72
N SER A 580 36.80 70.32 12.39
CA SER A 580 35.92 71.44 11.99
C SER A 580 35.11 71.30 10.68
N GLU A 581 33.79 71.51 10.78
CA GLU A 581 32.85 71.56 9.63
C GLU A 581 33.15 72.67 8.61
N THR A 582 34.06 73.60 8.92
CA THR A 582 34.48 74.66 8.00
C THR A 582 35.81 74.31 7.32
N PRO A 583 35.84 74.15 5.98
CA PRO A 583 37.10 73.93 5.27
C PRO A 583 37.98 75.18 5.45
N ARG A 584 39.14 75.00 6.09
CA ARG A 584 40.15 76.06 6.19
C ARG A 584 40.88 76.17 4.85
N ALA A 585 40.94 77.37 4.31
CA ALA A 585 41.74 77.67 3.12
C ALA A 585 43.18 77.98 3.54
N TYR A 586 44.12 77.24 2.97
CA TYR A 586 45.55 77.42 3.22
C TYR A 586 46.22 77.86 1.92
N SER A 587 47.17 78.79 1.99
CA SER A 587 47.90 79.34 0.83
C SER A 587 49.09 78.48 0.39
N SER A 588 49.50 77.49 1.19
CA SER A 588 50.51 76.50 0.81
C SER A 588 50.36 75.17 1.58
N VAL A 589 50.97 74.09 1.07
CA VAL A 589 51.03 72.78 1.76
C VAL A 589 51.80 72.84 3.09
N TYR A 590 52.63 73.88 3.30
CA TYR A 590 53.30 74.11 4.57
C TYR A 590 52.43 74.86 5.59
N GLU A 591 51.35 75.50 5.13
CA GLU A 591 50.39 76.23 5.97
C GLU A 591 49.21 75.36 6.39
N ALA A 592 48.85 74.39 5.53
CA ALA A 592 47.92 73.30 5.84
C ALA A 592 48.57 72.28 6.78
#